data_AF-A0A7R9FG59-F1
#
_entry.id   AF-A0A7R9FG59-F1
#
_cell.length_a   1.000
_cell.length_b   1.000
_cell.length_c   1.000
_cell.angle_alpha   90.00
_cell.angle_beta   90.00
_cell.angle_gamma   90.00
#
_symmetry.space_group_name_H-M   'P 1'
#
loop_
_entity.id
_entity.type
_entity.pdbx_description
1 polymer ?
#
loop_
_entity_poly.entity_id
_entity_poly.type
_entity_poly.pdbx_seq_one_letter_code
_entity_poly.pdbx_strand_id
1 'polypeptide(L)'
;MACLITLKQEIKTLESIFPKNHERFQIVSASVDELTCRFIGKNGKKFEIHANITETYPSAPPVWFAESEETSVTSAVHALSNTSGRDNHVLNQVGILLRELCLLHGIPEPPDLALLTMPVPQGCYRVPVDEERDMEDEDEEEEDDGEDDLHLDMEEADTKGKSALVSFLRTCTGRTTHPLYCLDRSTTTFS
;
A
#
# COMPACT_ATOMS: atom_id res chain seq x y z
N MET A 1 3.65 -4.32 16.86
CA MET A 1 3.31 -4.65 15.45
C MET A 1 1.79 -4.67 15.30
N ALA A 2 1.21 -3.67 14.62
CA ALA A 2 -0.25 -3.47 14.52
C ALA A 2 -0.84 -3.78 13.13
N CYS A 3 -0.03 -4.29 12.19
CA CYS A 3 -0.38 -4.29 10.76
C CYS A 3 -1.50 -5.27 10.38
N LEU A 4 -1.39 -6.55 10.78
CA LEU A 4 -2.35 -7.58 10.35
C LEU A 4 -3.75 -7.39 10.95
N ILE A 5 -3.84 -6.84 12.16
CA ILE A 5 -5.13 -6.55 12.80
C ILE A 5 -5.87 -5.47 12.00
N THR A 6 -5.19 -4.38 11.66
CA THR A 6 -5.74 -3.30 10.84
C THR A 6 -6.15 -3.83 9.47
N LEU A 7 -5.30 -4.60 8.78
CA LEU A 7 -5.63 -5.16 7.48
C LEU A 7 -6.89 -6.04 7.51
N LYS A 8 -7.02 -6.91 8.52
CA LYS A 8 -8.21 -7.74 8.69
C LYS A 8 -9.47 -6.90 8.95
N GLN A 9 -9.36 -5.80 9.67
CA GLN A 9 -10.47 -4.86 9.87
C GLN A 9 -10.83 -4.15 8.56
N GLU A 10 -9.84 -3.69 7.80
CA GLU A 10 -10.08 -3.05 6.50
C GLU A 10 -10.80 -3.99 5.53
N ILE A 11 -10.37 -5.26 5.43
CA ILE A 11 -11.01 -6.27 4.60
C ILE A 11 -12.48 -6.47 5.00
N LYS A 12 -12.76 -6.62 6.31
CA LYS A 12 -14.13 -6.77 6.81
C LYS A 12 -14.99 -5.55 6.46
N THR A 13 -14.44 -4.35 6.58
CA THR A 13 -15.14 -3.11 6.21
C THR A 13 -15.43 -3.09 4.71
N LEU A 14 -14.48 -3.48 3.86
CA LEU A 14 -14.68 -3.55 2.42
C LEU A 14 -15.77 -4.56 2.03
N GLU A 15 -15.78 -5.75 2.62
CA GLU A 15 -16.81 -6.75 2.37
C GLU A 15 -18.20 -6.28 2.84
N SER A 16 -18.25 -5.52 3.94
CA SER A 16 -19.50 -4.96 4.47
C SER A 16 -20.06 -3.84 3.60
N ILE A 17 -19.21 -2.99 3.03
CA ILE A 17 -19.63 -1.84 2.20
C ILE A 17 -19.92 -2.29 0.76
N PHE A 18 -19.11 -3.21 0.22
CA PHE A 18 -19.17 -3.64 -1.18
C PHE A 18 -19.41 -5.15 -1.30
N PRO A 19 -20.63 -5.64 -1.00
CA PRO A 19 -20.96 -7.04 -1.10
C PRO A 19 -20.92 -7.54 -2.56
N LYS A 20 -20.91 -8.86 -2.74
CA LYS A 20 -20.90 -9.53 -4.06
C LYS A 20 -22.06 -9.15 -5.00
N ASN A 21 -23.15 -8.60 -4.46
CA ASN A 21 -24.33 -8.19 -5.23
C ASN A 21 -24.45 -6.66 -5.38
N HIS A 22 -23.40 -5.91 -5.05
CA HIS A 22 -23.42 -4.46 -5.16
C HIS A 22 -23.47 -4.01 -6.64
N GLU A 23 -24.19 -2.93 -6.93
CA GLU A 23 -24.54 -2.54 -8.31
C GLU A 23 -23.38 -1.93 -9.09
N ARG A 24 -22.35 -1.44 -8.40
CA ARG A 24 -21.21 -0.72 -9.03
C ARG A 24 -19.87 -1.38 -8.81
N PHE A 25 -19.64 -1.91 -7.62
CA PHE A 25 -18.34 -2.43 -7.20
C PHE A 25 -18.53 -3.56 -6.21
N GLN A 26 -17.99 -4.73 -6.52
CA GLN A 26 -18.24 -5.97 -5.77
C GLN A 26 -16.92 -6.55 -5.28
N ILE A 27 -16.81 -6.91 -4.01
CA ILE A 27 -15.70 -7.72 -3.51
C ILE A 27 -16.02 -9.19 -3.78
N VAL A 28 -15.30 -9.81 -4.72
CA VAL A 28 -15.51 -11.21 -5.13
C VAL A 28 -14.85 -12.17 -4.14
N SER A 29 -13.61 -11.85 -3.77
CA SER A 29 -12.79 -12.58 -2.79
C SER A 29 -11.89 -11.58 -2.07
N ALA A 30 -11.71 -11.74 -0.77
CA ALA A 30 -10.80 -10.93 0.02
C ALA A 30 -10.09 -11.79 1.07
N SER A 31 -8.77 -11.68 1.12
CA SER A 31 -7.90 -12.33 2.09
C SER A 31 -6.79 -11.37 2.50
N VAL A 32 -5.92 -11.79 3.42
CA VAL A 32 -4.79 -10.97 3.87
C VAL A 32 -3.67 -10.85 2.83
N ASP A 33 -3.66 -11.72 1.82
CA ASP A 33 -2.63 -11.77 0.78
C ASP A 33 -3.15 -11.30 -0.58
N GLU A 34 -4.46 -11.44 -0.83
CA GLU A 34 -5.08 -11.11 -2.11
C GLU A 34 -6.47 -10.49 -1.95
N LEU A 35 -6.80 -9.55 -2.85
CA LEU A 35 -8.13 -8.96 -2.99
C LEU A 35 -8.56 -9.05 -4.45
N THR A 36 -9.71 -9.65 -4.71
CA THR A 36 -10.34 -9.66 -6.03
C THR A 36 -11.63 -8.88 -5.98
N CYS A 37 -11.71 -7.83 -6.79
CA CYS A 37 -12.88 -7.00 -6.92
C CYS A 37 -13.37 -6.92 -8.37
N ARG A 38 -14.64 -6.57 -8.52
CA ARG A 38 -15.30 -6.46 -9.81
C ARG A 38 -16.02 -5.14 -9.91
N PHE A 39 -15.66 -4.34 -10.91
CA PHE A 39 -16.33 -3.10 -11.24
C PHE A 39 -17.35 -3.29 -12.37
N ILE A 40 -18.50 -2.63 -12.27
CA ILE A 40 -19.56 -2.64 -13.28
C ILE A 40 -19.59 -1.28 -13.97
N GLY A 41 -19.10 -1.23 -15.21
CA GLY A 41 -19.09 -0.03 -16.03
C GLY A 41 -20.46 0.34 -16.59
N LYS A 42 -20.54 1.51 -17.25
CA LYS A 42 -21.79 2.09 -17.78
C LYS A 42 -22.54 1.20 -18.77
N ASN A 43 -21.81 0.35 -19.49
CA ASN A 43 -22.37 -0.55 -20.50
C ASN A 43 -22.80 -1.91 -19.90
N GLY A 44 -22.77 -2.06 -18.57
CA GLY A 44 -22.93 -3.36 -17.89
C GLY A 44 -21.72 -4.30 -18.03
N LYS A 45 -20.64 -3.83 -18.66
CA LYS A 45 -19.37 -4.57 -18.78
C LYS A 45 -18.74 -4.70 -17.39
N LYS A 46 -18.38 -5.92 -17.04
CA LYS A 46 -17.74 -6.28 -15.78
C LYS A 46 -16.23 -6.29 -15.97
N PHE A 47 -15.51 -5.66 -15.04
CA PHE A 47 -14.06 -5.58 -15.04
C PHE A 47 -13.54 -6.23 -13.77
N GLU A 48 -12.77 -7.29 -13.93
CA GLU A 48 -12.13 -7.97 -12.81
C GLU A 48 -10.74 -7.38 -12.55
N ILE A 49 -10.50 -7.05 -11.29
CA ILE A 49 -9.29 -6.38 -10.81
C ILE A 49 -8.81 -7.16 -9.58
N HIS A 50 -7.52 -7.48 -9.58
CA HIS A 50 -6.86 -8.24 -8.53
C HIS A 50 -5.83 -7.35 -7.85
N ALA A 51 -5.64 -7.53 -6.55
CA ALA A 51 -4.58 -6.88 -5.78
C ALA A 51 -3.84 -7.94 -4.97
N ASN A 52 -2.52 -7.87 -4.98
CA ASN A 52 -1.67 -8.68 -4.13
C ASN A 52 -1.13 -7.80 -3.01
N ILE A 53 -1.42 -8.19 -1.77
CA ILE A 53 -0.98 -7.50 -0.56
C ILE A 53 0.36 -8.11 -0.15
N THR A 54 1.37 -7.27 0.01
CA THR A 54 2.73 -7.72 0.37
C THR A 54 2.93 -7.71 1.88
N GLU A 55 3.91 -8.50 2.36
CA GLU A 55 4.29 -8.53 3.78
C GLU A 55 4.80 -7.17 4.30
N THR A 56 5.16 -6.27 3.40
CA THR A 56 5.59 -4.90 3.68
C THR A 56 4.44 -3.91 3.86
N TYR A 57 3.18 -4.36 3.75
CA TYR A 57 2.00 -3.54 4.04
C TYR A 57 2.04 -2.99 5.48
N PRO A 58 1.56 -1.77 5.75
CA PRO A 58 1.16 -0.71 4.82
C PRO A 58 2.34 0.16 4.31
N SER A 59 3.58 -0.23 4.62
CA SER A 59 4.78 0.54 4.21
C SER A 59 4.92 0.60 2.69
N ALA A 60 4.53 -0.47 1.98
CA ALA A 60 4.35 -0.48 0.53
C ALA A 60 2.87 -0.65 0.17
N PRO A 61 2.39 -0.03 -0.93
CA PRO A 61 1.03 -0.23 -1.40
C PRO A 61 0.84 -1.66 -1.97
N PRO A 62 -0.39 -2.19 -1.93
CA PRO A 62 -0.74 -3.41 -2.66
C PRO A 62 -0.44 -3.28 -4.16
N VAL A 63 -0.11 -4.40 -4.80
CA VAL A 63 0.15 -4.43 -6.24
C VAL A 63 -1.13 -4.80 -6.97
N TRP A 64 -1.66 -3.87 -7.75
CA TRP A 64 -2.94 -4.02 -8.46
C TRP A 64 -2.76 -4.43 -9.92
N PHE A 65 -3.67 -5.25 -10.43
CA PHE A 65 -3.70 -5.81 -11.77
C PHE A 65 -5.14 -5.82 -12.30
N ALA A 66 -5.32 -5.55 -13.58
CA ALA A 66 -6.62 -5.69 -14.25
C ALA A 66 -6.56 -6.83 -15.27
N GLU A 67 -7.61 -7.65 -15.34
CA GLU A 67 -7.72 -8.66 -16.41
C GLU A 67 -8.13 -8.05 -17.76
N SER A 68 -8.71 -6.84 -17.75
CA SER A 68 -9.16 -6.16 -18.95
C SER A 68 -8.07 -5.28 -19.56
N GLU A 69 -7.95 -5.30 -20.88
CA GLU A 69 -7.07 -4.40 -21.66
C GLU A 69 -7.69 -3.01 -21.90
N GLU A 70 -8.72 -2.63 -21.13
CA GLU A 70 -9.36 -1.33 -21.30
C GLU A 70 -8.45 -0.24 -20.75
N THR A 71 -8.12 0.75 -21.58
CA THR A 71 -7.26 1.87 -21.18
C THR A 71 -7.78 2.59 -19.93
N SER A 72 -9.10 2.67 -19.77
CA SER A 72 -9.74 3.25 -18.58
C SER A 72 -9.37 2.49 -17.30
N VAL A 73 -9.49 1.16 -17.32
CA VAL A 73 -9.19 0.31 -16.15
C VAL A 73 -7.68 0.28 -15.87
N THR A 74 -6.86 0.11 -16.91
CA THR A 74 -5.40 0.09 -16.77
C THR A 74 -4.87 1.42 -16.24
N SER A 75 -5.44 2.56 -16.67
CA SER A 75 -5.07 3.87 -16.15
C SER A 75 -5.42 4.03 -14.66
N ALA A 76 -6.61 3.58 -14.24
CA ALA A 76 -7.01 3.63 -12.84
C ALA A 76 -6.11 2.76 -11.95
N VAL A 77 -5.76 1.55 -12.39
CA VAL A 77 -4.81 0.67 -11.69
C VAL A 77 -3.42 1.28 -11.61
N HIS A 78 -2.95 1.96 -12.66
CA HIS A 78 -1.65 2.61 -12.65
C HIS A 78 -1.57 3.76 -11.64
N ALA A 79 -2.65 4.50 -11.42
CA ALA A 79 -2.71 5.57 -10.43
C ALA A 79 -2.43 5.06 -9.00
N LEU A 80 -2.85 3.84 -8.69
CA LEU A 80 -2.65 3.19 -7.39
C LEU A 80 -1.18 2.85 -7.10
N SER A 81 -0.36 2.64 -8.13
CA SER A 81 1.05 2.27 -7.95
C SER A 81 1.92 3.39 -7.36
N ASN A 82 1.44 4.64 -7.43
CA ASN A 82 2.16 5.83 -7.00
C ASN A 82 1.70 6.38 -5.64
N THR A 83 0.83 5.65 -4.92
CA THR A 83 0.35 6.09 -3.61
C THR A 83 1.41 5.95 -2.53
N SER A 84 1.24 6.66 -1.42
CA SER A 84 2.17 6.63 -0.30
C SER A 84 1.48 6.94 1.02
N GLY A 85 2.08 6.50 2.13
CA GLY A 85 1.58 6.81 3.47
C GLY A 85 0.19 6.24 3.71
N ARG A 86 -0.79 7.09 4.04
CA ARG A 86 -2.15 6.62 4.32
C ARG A 86 -2.84 6.02 3.10
N ASP A 87 -2.49 6.48 1.90
CA ASP A 87 -3.14 5.98 0.69
C ASP A 87 -2.72 4.55 0.35
N ASN A 88 -1.67 4.00 0.98
CA ASN A 88 -1.29 2.60 0.83
C ASN A 88 -2.30 1.64 1.44
N HIS A 89 -3.15 2.11 2.36
CA HIS A 89 -4.15 1.26 2.98
C HIS A 89 -5.15 0.75 1.94
N VAL A 90 -5.51 -0.54 2.00
CA VAL A 90 -6.39 -1.19 1.02
C VAL A 90 -7.74 -0.46 0.95
N LEU A 91 -8.24 0.00 2.10
CA LEU A 91 -9.47 0.78 2.20
C LEU A 91 -9.40 2.08 1.36
N ASN A 92 -8.29 2.80 1.46
CA ASN A 92 -8.07 4.04 0.72
C ASN A 92 -7.79 3.77 -0.77
N GLN A 93 -7.02 2.72 -1.08
CA GLN A 93 -6.76 2.26 -2.45
C GLN A 93 -8.06 1.96 -3.21
N VAL A 94 -8.99 1.23 -2.59
CA VAL A 94 -10.30 0.94 -3.20
C VAL A 94 -11.07 2.23 -3.45
N GLY A 95 -11.02 3.19 -2.53
CA GLY A 95 -11.62 4.51 -2.72
C GLY A 95 -11.04 5.26 -3.92
N ILE A 96 -9.71 5.30 -4.05
CA ILE A 96 -9.03 5.93 -5.19
C ILE A 96 -9.39 5.21 -6.50
N LEU A 97 -9.31 3.87 -6.51
CA LEU A 97 -9.64 3.04 -7.66
C LEU A 97 -11.05 3.32 -8.17
N LEU A 98 -12.03 3.30 -7.27
CA LEU A 98 -13.43 3.46 -7.63
C LEU A 98 -13.74 4.88 -8.10
N ARG A 99 -13.13 5.90 -7.52
CA ARG A 99 -13.23 7.29 -8.02
C ARG A 99 -12.66 7.42 -9.44
N GLU A 100 -11.46 6.88 -9.68
CA GLU A 100 -10.82 6.90 -11.00
C GLU A 100 -11.66 6.16 -12.04
N LEU A 101 -12.17 4.96 -11.71
CA LEU A 101 -13.04 4.20 -12.60
C LEU A 101 -14.36 4.93 -12.88
N CYS A 102 -15.00 5.50 -11.87
CA CYS A 102 -16.22 6.30 -12.06
C CYS A 102 -15.97 7.52 -12.95
N LEU A 103 -14.87 8.24 -12.73
CA LEU A 103 -14.46 9.39 -13.52
C LEU A 103 -14.24 9.01 -15.00
N LEU A 104 -13.43 7.98 -15.25
CA LEU A 104 -13.08 7.55 -16.60
C LEU A 104 -14.27 6.95 -17.37
N HIS A 105 -15.20 6.29 -16.66
CA HIS A 105 -16.42 5.78 -17.28
C HIS A 105 -17.54 6.84 -17.40
N GLY A 106 -17.44 7.97 -16.70
CA GLY A 106 -18.44 9.04 -16.67
C GLY A 106 -19.70 8.67 -15.88
N ILE A 107 -19.53 8.00 -14.74
CA ILE A 107 -20.61 7.50 -13.87
C ILE A 107 -20.52 8.22 -12.53
N PRO A 108 -21.65 8.57 -11.87
CA PRO A 108 -21.60 9.12 -10.52
C PRO A 108 -20.96 8.16 -9.52
N GLU A 109 -20.17 8.72 -8.61
CA GLU A 109 -19.58 8.02 -7.47
C GLU A 109 -20.67 7.43 -6.55
N PRO A 110 -20.56 6.16 -6.14
CA PRO A 110 -21.53 5.58 -5.20
C PRO A 110 -21.40 6.24 -3.82
N PRO A 111 -22.52 6.47 -3.09
CA PRO A 111 -22.48 7.10 -1.77
C PRO A 111 -21.68 6.26 -0.74
N ASP A 112 -21.54 4.97 -1.00
CA ASP A 112 -20.75 4.01 -0.23
C ASP A 112 -19.27 4.39 -0.12
N LEU A 113 -18.75 5.17 -1.08
CA LEU A 113 -17.41 5.75 -1.00
C LEU A 113 -17.22 6.66 0.22
N ALA A 114 -18.27 7.31 0.69
CA ALA A 114 -18.20 8.14 1.89
C ALA A 114 -18.08 7.31 3.18
N LEU A 115 -18.41 6.02 3.12
CA LEU A 115 -18.31 5.08 4.23
C LEU A 115 -16.91 4.45 4.35
N LEU A 116 -16.03 4.66 3.36
CA LEU A 116 -14.64 4.23 3.40
C LEU A 116 -13.83 5.11 4.34
N THR A 117 -14.06 4.94 5.63
CA THR A 117 -13.27 5.56 6.69
C THR A 117 -12.29 4.56 7.23
N MET A 118 -11.02 4.95 7.37
CA MET A 118 -10.03 4.13 8.07
C MET A 118 -10.55 3.78 9.47
N PRO A 119 -10.58 2.49 9.86
CA PRO A 119 -10.96 2.12 11.21
C PRO A 119 -9.99 2.81 12.17
N VAL A 120 -10.53 3.65 13.06
CA VAL A 120 -9.73 4.27 14.13
C VAL A 120 -9.17 3.10 14.95
N PRO A 121 -7.85 3.03 15.18
CA PRO A 121 -7.28 1.97 16.00
C PRO A 121 -7.99 1.98 17.35
N GLN A 122 -8.75 0.91 17.63
CA GLN A 122 -9.37 0.67 18.94
C GLN A 122 -8.22 0.58 19.95
N GLY A 123 -7.98 1.69 20.67
CA GLY A 123 -6.76 1.93 21.42
C GLY A 123 -6.43 3.41 21.59
N CYS A 124 -7.06 4.30 20.81
CA CYS A 124 -6.99 5.75 21.04
C CYS A 124 -8.39 6.30 21.37
N TYR A 125 -8.93 5.90 22.52
CA TYR A 125 -9.90 6.76 23.21
C TYR A 125 -9.09 7.96 23.71
N ARG A 126 -9.03 9.04 22.93
CA ARG A 126 -8.77 10.36 23.49
C ARG A 126 -9.96 10.67 24.38
N VAL A 127 -9.84 10.34 25.66
CA VAL A 127 -10.68 10.93 26.69
C VAL A 127 -10.49 12.45 26.56
N PRO A 128 -11.56 13.26 26.50
CA PRO A 128 -11.42 14.70 26.68
C PRO A 128 -10.68 14.91 28.01
N VAL A 129 -9.53 15.56 27.96
CA VAL A 129 -8.81 15.99 29.17
C VAL A 129 -9.65 17.11 29.75
N ASP A 130 -10.53 16.75 30.68
CA ASP A 130 -11.09 17.69 31.65
C ASP A 130 -10.05 17.83 32.77
N GLU A 131 -9.61 19.06 33.00
CA GLU A 131 -8.54 19.41 33.92
C GLU A 131 -9.00 19.32 35.38
N GLU A 132 -8.97 18.16 36.04
CA GLU A 132 -9.04 18.11 37.52
C GLU A 132 -8.10 17.04 38.12
N ARG A 133 -7.24 17.50 39.04
CA ARG A 133 -6.27 16.75 39.86
C ARG A 133 -6.92 15.58 40.62
N ASP A 134 -6.20 14.47 40.81
CA ASP A 134 -5.60 14.11 42.11
C ASP A 134 -4.62 12.92 41.99
N MET A 135 -3.74 12.83 42.99
CA MET A 135 -2.61 11.90 43.19
C MET A 135 -3.07 10.41 43.20
N GLU A 136 -2.24 9.39 42.93
CA GLU A 136 -1.08 8.91 43.71
C GLU A 136 -0.17 8.00 42.87
N ASP A 137 1.15 8.13 43.11
CA ASP A 137 2.22 7.22 42.71
C ASP A 137 2.03 5.84 43.34
N GLU A 138 2.22 4.76 42.57
CA GLU A 138 2.65 3.46 43.08
C GLU A 138 3.64 2.85 42.08
N ASP A 139 4.92 3.02 42.41
CA ASP A 139 6.04 2.27 41.87
C ASP A 139 5.89 0.78 42.22
N GLU A 140 5.88 -0.11 41.24
CA GLU A 140 6.29 -1.50 41.43
C GLU A 140 7.32 -1.86 40.36
N GLU A 141 8.59 -1.73 40.75
CA GLU A 141 9.75 -2.34 40.11
C GLU A 141 9.68 -3.86 40.37
N GLU A 142 9.47 -4.66 39.31
CA GLU A 142 9.71 -6.11 39.37
C GLU A 142 11.02 -6.40 38.61
N GLU A 143 12.10 -6.46 39.38
CA GLU A 143 13.36 -7.11 39.02
C GLU A 143 13.12 -8.63 38.93
N ASP A 144 13.05 -9.19 37.72
CA ASP A 144 13.21 -10.64 37.53
C ASP A 144 14.69 -10.94 37.24
N ASP A 145 15.34 -11.32 38.33
CA ASP A 145 16.62 -12.00 38.42
C ASP A 145 16.56 -13.37 37.72
N GLY A 146 17.47 -13.58 36.78
CA GLY A 146 17.60 -14.81 36.02
C GLY A 146 19.00 -14.96 35.45
N GLU A 147 20.02 -14.72 36.29
CA GLU A 147 21.33 -15.27 36.06
C GLU A 147 21.29 -16.80 36.23
N ASP A 148 21.36 -17.53 35.12
CA ASP A 148 21.92 -18.87 35.16
C ASP A 148 22.88 -19.08 33.98
N ASP A 149 24.08 -19.39 34.43
CA ASP A 149 25.35 -19.55 33.77
C ASP A 149 25.44 -20.93 33.06
N LEU A 150 26.51 -21.13 32.28
CA LEU A 150 27.08 -22.43 31.88
C LEU A 150 26.53 -23.15 30.62
N HIS A 151 27.16 -22.90 29.46
CA HIS A 151 28.26 -23.78 28.97
C HIS A 151 28.76 -23.32 27.58
N LEU A 152 30.01 -22.85 27.55
CA LEU A 152 30.83 -22.78 26.34
C LEU A 152 31.38 -24.18 26.04
N ASP A 153 30.73 -24.93 25.15
CA ASP A 153 31.39 -26.04 24.47
C ASP A 153 32.00 -25.54 23.15
N MET A 154 33.32 -25.35 23.20
CA MET A 154 34.18 -25.17 22.04
C MET A 154 34.33 -26.54 21.36
N GLU A 155 33.55 -26.79 20.31
CA GLU A 155 33.88 -27.82 19.32
C GLU A 155 34.21 -27.17 17.97
N GLU A 156 35.48 -27.33 17.63
CA GLU A 156 36.12 -26.99 16.37
C GLU A 156 35.60 -27.91 15.25
N ALA A 157 34.98 -27.33 14.22
CA ALA A 157 34.86 -27.97 12.92
C ALA A 157 34.93 -26.92 11.80
N ASP A 158 36.05 -26.96 11.07
CA ASP A 158 36.27 -26.25 9.81
C ASP A 158 35.20 -26.66 8.78
N THR A 159 34.36 -25.71 8.37
CA THR A 159 33.71 -25.77 7.07
C THR A 159 33.87 -24.44 6.35
N LYS A 160 34.88 -24.40 5.49
CA LYS A 160 35.09 -23.34 4.51
C LYS A 160 33.89 -23.23 3.57
N GLY A 161 33.00 -22.29 3.84
CA GLY A 161 31.88 -21.92 2.97
C GLY A 161 31.56 -20.44 3.11
N LYS A 162 32.40 -19.54 2.57
CA LYS A 162 32.08 -18.11 2.54
C LYS A 162 31.01 -17.84 1.49
N SER A 163 29.84 -17.52 2.02
CA SER A 163 28.71 -16.81 1.43
C SER A 163 29.10 -15.83 0.32
N ALA A 164 28.21 -15.82 -0.67
CA ALA A 164 27.96 -14.80 -1.66
C ALA A 164 28.21 -13.37 -1.16
N LEU A 165 28.95 -12.61 -1.96
CA LEU A 165 28.93 -11.16 -1.94
C LEU A 165 28.11 -10.71 -3.15
N VAL A 166 26.99 -10.09 -2.84
CA VAL A 166 26.07 -9.40 -3.72
C VAL A 166 26.87 -8.40 -4.58
N SER A 167 26.99 -8.70 -5.87
CA SER A 167 27.47 -7.78 -6.90
C SER A 167 26.40 -7.61 -7.95
N PHE A 168 25.28 -6.98 -7.59
CA PHE A 168 24.31 -6.50 -8.56
C PHE A 168 24.65 -5.05 -8.94
N LEU A 169 25.82 -4.85 -9.57
CA LEU A 169 26.01 -3.67 -10.41
C LEU A 169 25.50 -4.02 -11.80
N ARG A 170 24.21 -3.75 -12.00
CA ARG A 170 23.62 -3.65 -13.33
C ARG A 170 24.16 -2.36 -13.96
N THR A 171 25.31 -2.45 -14.60
CA THR A 171 25.78 -1.39 -15.50
C THR A 171 24.92 -1.44 -16.77
N CYS A 172 23.78 -0.75 -16.74
CA CYS A 172 23.08 -0.36 -17.96
C CYS A 172 23.86 0.79 -18.60
N THR A 173 24.85 0.48 -19.44
CA THR A 173 25.37 1.43 -20.44
C THR A 173 24.33 1.58 -21.56
N GLY A 174 23.28 2.33 -21.25
CA GLY A 174 22.29 2.81 -22.19
C GLY A 174 22.77 4.10 -22.87
N ARG A 175 23.16 3.94 -24.14
CA ARG A 175 22.80 4.77 -25.29
C ARG A 175 22.69 6.31 -25.12
N THR A 176 23.54 6.95 -25.91
CA THR A 176 23.17 8.03 -26.86
C THR A 176 22.98 9.42 -26.29
N THR A 177 24.09 10.06 -25.94
CA THR A 177 24.22 11.53 -26.02
C THR A 177 24.43 11.93 -27.47
N HIS A 178 23.37 12.38 -28.14
CA HIS A 178 23.48 13.29 -29.28
C HIS A 178 23.56 14.72 -28.73
N PRO A 179 24.72 15.40 -28.80
CA PRO A 179 24.73 16.86 -28.69
C PRO A 179 24.21 17.42 -30.03
N LEU A 180 23.03 18.04 -29.99
CA LEU A 180 22.62 18.94 -31.05
C LEU A 180 23.65 20.07 -31.14
N TYR A 181 24.19 20.21 -32.33
CA TYR A 181 25.00 21.31 -32.80
C TYR A 181 24.27 22.65 -32.54
N CYS A 182 24.72 23.41 -31.53
CA CYS A 182 24.55 24.86 -31.57
C CYS A 182 25.70 25.40 -32.44
N LEU A 183 25.41 25.53 -33.73
CA LEU A 183 26.30 26.20 -34.67
C LEU A 183 26.33 27.69 -34.33
N ASP A 184 27.52 28.17 -33.98
CA ASP A 184 27.88 29.58 -34.02
C ASP A 184 27.59 30.13 -35.43
N ARG A 185 26.80 31.21 -35.50
CA ARG A 185 26.96 32.17 -36.58
C ARG A 185 26.72 33.58 -36.07
N SER A 186 27.81 34.17 -35.61
CA SER A 186 28.06 35.61 -35.73
C SER A 186 27.67 36.13 -37.12
N THR A 187 26.93 37.24 -37.21
CA THR A 187 27.19 38.41 -38.10
C THR A 187 26.03 39.42 -38.16
N THR A 188 26.29 40.62 -37.61
CA THR A 188 26.25 41.92 -38.33
C THR A 188 24.93 42.68 -38.61
N THR A 189 25.04 44.01 -38.40
CA THR A 189 24.28 45.18 -38.95
C THR A 189 22.90 45.52 -38.34
N PHE A 190 22.74 46.64 -37.64
CA PHE A 190 22.66 48.07 -38.04
C PHE A 190 21.26 48.52 -38.50
N SER A 191 20.56 49.27 -37.64
CA SER A 191 19.94 50.59 -37.90
C SER A 191 19.34 51.14 -36.61
#